data_AF-A0A7V2YWR2-F1
#
_entry.id   AF-A0A7V2YWR2-F1
#
_cell.length_a   1.000
_cell.length_b   1.000
_cell.length_c   1.000
_cell.angle_alpha   90.00
_cell.angle_beta   90.00
_cell.angle_gamma   90.00
#
_symmetry.space_group_name_H-M   'P 1'
#
loop_
_entity.id
_entity.type
_entity.pdbx_description
1 polymer ?
#
loop_
_entity_poly.entity_id
_entity_poly.type
_entity_poly.pdbx_seq_one_letter_code
_entity_poly.pdbx_strand_id
1 'polypeptide(L)'
;AGEASEVWTAINNPSALRCALCERAIVRGLGADCHTPLGACSKLEADALRATAALLSPDGRAEQRHSISGPPEEAERLGEELSRRFVR
;
A
#
# COMPACT_ATOMS: atom_id res chain seq x y z
N ALA A 1 -13.14 15.82 -20.24
CA ALA A 1 -13.30 15.45 -18.82
C ALA A 1 -14.52 16.18 -18.29
N GLY A 2 -15.51 15.48 -17.72
CA GLY A 2 -16.75 16.10 -17.22
C GLY A 2 -16.59 16.75 -15.84
N GLU A 3 -17.62 17.43 -15.36
CA GLU A 3 -17.65 18.16 -14.06
C GLU A 3 -17.11 17.31 -12.88
N ALA A 4 -17.41 16.01 -12.85
CA ALA A 4 -16.92 15.10 -11.81
C ALA A 4 -15.38 14.99 -11.73
N SER A 5 -14.68 15.13 -12.85
CA SER A 5 -13.21 15.11 -12.90
C SER A 5 -12.59 16.39 -12.34
N GLU A 6 -13.31 17.51 -12.44
CA GLU A 6 -12.85 18.81 -11.97
C GLU A 6 -12.97 18.90 -10.44
N VAL A 7 -14.11 18.46 -9.90
CA VAL A 7 -14.31 18.34 -8.44
C VAL A 7 -13.31 17.38 -7.80
N TRP A 8 -13.03 16.24 -8.43
CA TRP A 8 -12.03 15.29 -7.94
C TRP A 8 -10.64 15.93 -7.81
N THR A 9 -10.21 16.66 -8.84
CA THR A 9 -8.89 17.29 -8.86
C THR A 9 -8.74 18.31 -7.74
N ALA A 10 -9.81 19.03 -7.39
CA ALA A 10 -9.80 20.03 -6.33
C ALA A 10 -9.62 19.45 -4.91
N ILE A 11 -10.01 18.19 -4.67
CA ILE A 11 -9.92 17.55 -3.35
C ILE A 11 -8.84 16.48 -3.25
N ASN A 12 -8.29 16.03 -4.37
CA ASN A 12 -7.30 14.97 -4.39
C ASN A 12 -5.95 15.47 -3.85
N ASN A 13 -5.35 14.70 -2.95
CA ASN A 13 -3.97 14.88 -2.53
C ASN A 13 -3.10 13.84 -3.27
N PRO A 14 -2.23 14.24 -4.22
CA PRO A 14 -1.44 13.30 -5.01
C PRO A 14 -0.51 12.40 -4.18
N SER A 15 0.04 12.92 -3.08
CA SER A 15 0.92 12.16 -2.20
C SER A 15 0.15 11.10 -1.41
N ALA A 16 -1.03 11.46 -0.88
CA ALA A 16 -1.91 10.52 -0.21
C ALA A 16 -2.42 9.44 -1.16
N LEU A 17 -2.78 9.83 -2.40
CA LEU A 17 -3.21 8.89 -3.43
C LEU A 17 -2.12 7.85 -3.74
N ARG A 18 -0.86 8.26 -3.92
CA ARG A 18 0.26 7.33 -4.15
C ARG A 18 0.45 6.37 -2.98
N CYS A 19 0.40 6.87 -1.75
CA CYS A 19 0.50 6.00 -0.56
C CYS A 19 -0.65 4.97 -0.53
N ALA A 20 -1.88 5.43 -0.74
CA ALA A 20 -3.06 4.57 -0.75
C ALA A 20 -3.03 3.54 -1.88
N LEU A 21 -2.53 3.90 -3.07
CA LEU A 21 -2.36 2.97 -4.19
C LEU A 21 -1.36 1.84 -3.85
N CYS A 22 -0.22 2.18 -3.23
CA CYS A 22 0.74 1.19 -2.77
C CYS A 22 0.14 0.26 -1.71
N GLU A 23 -0.49 0.82 -0.68
CA GLU A 23 -1.16 0.07 0.39
C GLU A 23 -2.23 -0.87 -0.15
N ARG A 24 -3.08 -0.39 -1.06
CA ARG A 24 -4.13 -1.20 -1.68
C ARG A 24 -3.56 -2.30 -2.57
N ALA A 25 -2.46 -2.06 -3.28
CA ALA A 25 -1.79 -3.09 -4.05
C ALA A 25 -1.28 -4.24 -3.15
N ILE A 26 -0.75 -3.93 -1.96
CA ILE A 26 -0.35 -4.94 -0.97
C ILE A 26 -1.55 -5.77 -0.51
N VAL A 27 -2.64 -5.09 -0.11
CA VAL A 27 -3.89 -5.74 0.34
C VAL A 27 -4.45 -6.67 -0.74
N ARG A 28 -4.55 -6.18 -1.99
CA ARG A 28 -5.00 -7.00 -3.14
C ARG A 28 -4.09 -8.19 -3.40
N GLY A 29 -2.77 -7.97 -3.39
CA GLY A 29 -1.79 -9.03 -3.64
C GLY A 29 -1.84 -10.16 -2.60
N LEU A 30 -2.13 -9.82 -1.35
CA LEU A 30 -2.32 -10.80 -0.26
C LEU A 30 -3.73 -11.38 -0.21
N GLY A 31 -4.69 -10.85 -0.97
CA GLY A 31 -6.10 -11.25 -0.89
C GLY A 31 -6.72 -10.92 0.47
N ALA A 32 -6.21 -9.88 1.12
CA ALA A 32 -6.62 -9.49 2.46
C ALA A 32 -7.91 -8.66 2.44
N ASP A 33 -8.66 -8.76 3.52
CA ASP A 33 -9.89 -8.03 3.78
C ASP A 33 -9.88 -7.40 5.19
N CYS A 34 -11.03 -6.93 5.67
CA CYS A 34 -11.15 -6.32 6.99
C CYS A 34 -10.96 -7.28 8.18
N HIS A 35 -10.95 -8.61 7.95
CA HIS A 35 -10.74 -9.62 9.00
C HIS A 35 -9.34 -10.23 8.95
N THR A 36 -8.56 -9.91 7.92
CA THR A 36 -7.17 -10.36 7.80
C THR A 36 -6.29 -9.52 8.74
N PRO A 37 -5.47 -10.13 9.61
CA PRO A 37 -4.57 -9.41 10.52
C PRO A 37 -3.33 -8.87 9.78
N LEU A 38 -3.58 -7.95 8.84
CA LEU A 38 -2.60 -7.29 7.99
C LEU A 38 -2.55 -5.79 8.31
N GLY A 39 -1.35 -5.28 8.57
CA GLY A 39 -1.06 -3.85 8.48
C GLY A 39 -0.30 -3.55 7.19
N ALA A 40 -0.69 -2.51 6.45
CA ALA A 40 0.07 -1.96 5.33
C ALA A 40 0.06 -0.44 5.43
N CYS A 41 1.23 0.19 5.41
CA CYS A 41 1.37 1.64 5.52
C CYS A 41 2.49 2.13 4.62
N SER A 42 2.21 3.18 3.86
CA SER A 42 3.16 3.85 2.99
C SER A 42 3.33 5.31 3.40
N LYS A 43 4.55 5.81 3.25
CA LYS A 43 4.90 7.21 3.50
C LYS A 43 5.74 7.73 2.35
N LEU A 44 5.47 8.97 1.96
CA LEU A 44 6.32 9.72 1.05
C LEU A 44 7.36 10.46 1.90
N GLU A 45 8.63 10.07 1.76
CA GLU A 45 9.77 10.67 2.47
C GLU A 45 10.74 11.23 1.44
N ALA A 46 10.91 12.56 1.42
CA ALA A 46 11.65 13.27 0.38
C ALA A 46 11.17 12.88 -1.03
N ASP A 47 12.00 12.16 -1.78
CA ASP A 47 11.74 11.78 -3.18
C ASP A 47 11.37 10.28 -3.33
N ALA A 48 11.12 9.56 -2.24
CA ALA A 48 10.82 8.14 -2.27
C ALA A 48 9.52 7.80 -1.53
N LEU A 49 8.79 6.82 -2.07
CA LEU A 49 7.69 6.17 -1.36
C LEU A 49 8.26 4.95 -0.62
N ARG A 50 8.13 4.94 0.70
CA ARG A 50 8.50 3.83 1.57
C ARG A 50 7.24 3.13 2.06
N ALA A 51 7.11 1.85 1.76
CA ALA A 51 6.01 1.02 2.23
C ALA A 51 6.50 -0.05 3.21
N THR A 52 5.71 -0.32 4.23
CA THR A 52 5.90 -1.42 5.18
C THR A 52 4.59 -2.18 5.34
N ALA A 53 4.69 -3.50 5.34
CA ALA A 53 3.56 -4.37 5.62
C ALA A 53 3.94 -5.43 6.66
N ALA A 54 2.98 -5.81 7.48
CA ALA A 54 3.11 -6.86 8.49
C ALA A 54 1.86 -7.73 8.50
N LEU A 55 2.04 -9.04 8.34
CA LEU A 55 0.98 -10.04 8.38
C LEU A 55 1.20 -10.93 9.61
N LEU A 56 0.19 -11.03 10.46
CA LEU A 56 0.24 -11.87 11.65
C LEU A 56 -0.55 -13.17 11.42
N SER A 57 -0.22 -14.22 12.17
CA SER A 57 -1.12 -15.37 12.28
C SER A 57 -2.41 -14.99 13.00
N PRO A 58 -3.54 -15.70 12.78
CA PRO A 58 -4.80 -15.39 13.46
C PRO A 58 -4.73 -15.41 15.00
N ASP A 59 -3.80 -16.17 15.57
CA ASP A 59 -3.54 -16.24 17.01
C ASP A 59 -2.47 -15.23 17.50
N GLY A 60 -1.91 -14.43 16.60
CA GLY A 60 -0.90 -13.41 16.87
C GLY A 60 0.50 -13.94 17.23
N ARG A 61 0.75 -15.26 17.13
CA ARG A 61 2.02 -15.87 17.56
C ARG A 61 3.13 -15.79 16.52
N ALA A 62 2.80 -15.60 15.25
CA ALA A 62 3.74 -15.44 14.16
C ALA A 62 3.50 -14.11 13.45
N GLU A 63 4.59 -13.51 12.97
CA GLU A 63 4.58 -12.28 12.20
C GLU A 63 5.56 -12.38 11.03
N GLN A 64 5.11 -11.99 9.84
CA GLN A 64 5.96 -11.67 8.70
C GLN A 64 5.92 -10.16 8.48
N ARG A 65 7.08 -9.51 8.43
CA ARG A 65 7.20 -8.07 8.19
C ARG A 65 8.19 -7.78 7.08
N HIS A 66 7.76 -6.98 6.12
CA HIS A 66 8.59 -6.58 5.00
C HIS A 66 8.44 -5.09 4.71
N SER A 67 9.48 -4.50 4.12
CA SER A 67 9.46 -3.12 3.65
C SER A 67 10.08 -3.03 2.25
N ILE A 68 9.62 -2.04 1.49
CA ILE A 68 10.16 -1.68 0.18
C ILE A 68 10.21 -0.15 0.06
N SER A 69 11.10 0.36 -0.79
CA SER A 69 11.12 1.78 -1.13
C SER A 69 11.47 1.94 -2.60
N GLY A 70 10.95 2.99 -3.21
CA GLY A 70 11.22 3.30 -4.60
C GLY A 70 10.54 4.59 -5.05
N PRO A 71 10.55 4.85 -6.36
CA PRO A 71 9.97 6.06 -6.91
C PRO A 71 8.45 6.13 -6.65
N PRO A 72 7.89 7.28 -6.25
CA PRO A 72 6.47 7.41 -5.91
C PRO A 72 5.49 7.09 -7.05
N GLU A 73 5.93 7.28 -8.29
CA GLU A 73 5.21 6.92 -9.51
C GLU A 73 5.03 5.40 -9.69
N GLU A 74 5.86 4.59 -9.02
CA GLU A 74 5.79 3.14 -9.05
C GLU A 74 4.98 2.56 -7.88
N ALA A 75 4.18 3.37 -7.17
CA ALA A 75 3.45 2.99 -5.97
C ALA A 75 2.75 1.62 -6.05
N GLU A 76 1.95 1.38 -7.09
CA GLU A 76 1.24 0.10 -7.25
C GLU A 76 2.21 -1.06 -7.49
N ARG A 77 3.21 -0.87 -8.35
CA ARG A 77 4.26 -1.86 -8.64
C ARG A 77 5.02 -2.25 -7.37
N LEU A 78 5.39 -1.27 -6.54
CA LEU A 78 6.06 -1.48 -5.27
C LEU A 78 5.18 -2.30 -4.30
N GLY A 79 3.87 -2.02 -4.26
CA GLY A 79 2.94 -2.76 -3.41
C GLY A 79 2.76 -4.22 -3.87
N GLU A 80 2.65 -4.45 -5.17
CA GLU A 80 2.60 -5.80 -5.76
C GLU A 80 3.89 -6.58 -5.56
N GLU A 81 5.05 -5.92 -5.62
CA GLU A 81 6.33 -6.54 -5.36
C GLU A 81 6.45 -6.92 -3.88
N LEU A 82 6.07 -6.03 -2.97
CA LEU A 82 6.12 -6.27 -1.54
C LEU A 82 5.20 -7.44 -1.14
N SER A 83 4.00 -7.55 -1.71
CA SER A 83 3.08 -8.65 -1.41
C SER A 83 3.64 -10.03 -1.76
N ARG A 84 4.49 -10.12 -2.80
CA ARG A 84 5.12 -11.39 -3.21
C ARG A 84 6.19 -11.89 -2.24
N ARG A 85 6.63 -11.05 -1.28
CA ARG A 85 7.64 -11.43 -0.28
C ARG A 85 7.04 -12.24 0.87
N PHE A 86 5.72 -12.20 1.05
CA PHE A 86 5.03 -12.97 2.07
C PHE A 86 4.85 -14.42 1.62
N VAL A 87 5.12 -15.34 2.53
CA VAL A 87 4.79 -16.76 2.37
C VAL A 87 3.40 -17.00 2.96
N ARG A 88 2.54 -17.70 2.23
CA ARG A 88 1.20 -18.09 2.69
C ARG A 88 1.24 -19.37 3.51
#